data_AF-A0A167JSC1-F1
#
_entry.id   AF-A0A167JSC1-F1
#
_cell.length_a   1.000
_cell.length_b   1.000
_cell.length_c   1.000
_cell.angle_alpha   90.00
_cell.angle_beta   90.00
_cell.angle_gamma   90.00
#
_symmetry.space_group_name_H-M   'P 1'
#
loop_
_entity.id
_entity.type
_entity.pdbx_description
1 polymer ?
#
loop_
_entity_poly.entity_id
_entity_poly.type
_entity_poly.pdbx_seq_one_letter_code
_entity_poly.pdbx_strand_id
1 'polypeptide(L)'
;MSDIDYPQLLDYYKIAYVMPNLISYYNARLSQYFVNDRITKLKSIDLLGQTYIGNNSSGKRGSLVQAFFRSSNGRTSSLYTGQIQYLFIHSFTLPPHPNHRASTLHQDQHVFAYIRWYNSTNDNEHRDEGIAICLPEFSADNYHSILPVHRIHLEVATAVDVTDMNEERMLVIPMPKKYYA
;
A
#
# COMPACT_ATOMS: atom_id res chain seq x y z
N MET A 1 17.07 -8.04 8.86
CA MET A 1 15.83 -7.40 8.37
C MET A 1 14.86 -7.36 9.53
N SER A 2 14.18 -6.25 9.76
CA SER A 2 13.13 -6.18 10.79
C SER A 2 11.98 -7.08 10.34
N ASP A 3 11.64 -8.09 11.14
CA ASP A 3 10.55 -9.05 10.94
C ASP A 3 9.15 -8.41 11.03
N ILE A 4 9.08 -7.08 11.07
CA ILE A 4 7.88 -6.28 11.38
C ILE A 4 6.86 -6.35 10.25
N ASP A 5 7.32 -6.53 9.00
CA ASP A 5 6.50 -6.35 7.80
C ASP A 5 6.11 -7.69 7.12
N TYR A 6 6.73 -8.79 7.56
CA TYR A 6 6.48 -10.12 7.01
C TYR A 6 5.06 -10.64 7.32
N PRO A 7 4.51 -10.48 8.53
CA PRO A 7 3.14 -10.91 8.82
C PRO A 7 2.11 -10.27 7.88
N GLN A 8 2.24 -8.97 7.61
CA GLN A 8 1.36 -8.23 6.71
C GLN A 8 1.50 -8.72 5.26
N LEU A 9 2.72 -9.06 4.82
CA LEU A 9 2.95 -9.64 3.50
C LEU A 9 2.31 -11.03 3.36
N LEU A 10 2.47 -11.89 4.37
CA LEU A 10 1.83 -13.20 4.40
C LEU A 10 0.30 -13.08 4.34
N ASP A 11 -0.27 -12.21 5.19
CA ASP A 11 -1.72 -11.97 5.22
C ASP A 11 -2.23 -11.35 3.91
N TYR A 12 -1.45 -10.45 3.31
CA TYR A 12 -1.76 -9.91 1.98
C TYR A 12 -1.93 -11.04 0.95
N TYR A 13 -0.96 -11.97 0.84
CA TYR A 13 -1.07 -13.07 -0.12
C TYR A 13 -2.26 -13.99 0.17
N LYS A 14 -2.50 -14.31 1.44
CA LYS A 14 -3.67 -15.13 1.85
C LYS A 14 -4.98 -14.51 1.39
N ILE A 15 -5.13 -13.19 1.53
CA ILE A 15 -6.37 -12.48 1.19
C ILE A 15 -6.45 -12.24 -0.32
N ALA A 16 -5.41 -11.70 -0.94
CA ALA A 16 -5.40 -11.30 -2.35
C ALA A 16 -5.57 -12.49 -3.30
N TYR A 17 -5.03 -13.66 -2.94
CA TYR A 17 -5.11 -14.88 -3.74
C TYR A 17 -6.14 -15.89 -3.22
N VAL A 18 -6.90 -15.56 -2.17
CA VAL A 18 -7.90 -16.46 -1.56
C VAL A 18 -7.26 -17.80 -1.15
N MET A 19 -6.13 -17.72 -0.46
CA MET A 19 -5.32 -18.87 -0.04
C MET A 19 -5.11 -18.89 1.48
N PRO A 20 -6.13 -19.20 2.29
CA PRO A 20 -6.02 -19.14 3.75
C PRO A 20 -4.98 -20.11 4.34
N ASN A 21 -4.72 -21.22 3.64
CA ASN A 21 -3.77 -22.26 4.05
C ASN A 21 -2.32 -21.97 3.65
N LEU A 22 -2.03 -20.79 3.07
CA LEU A 22 -0.68 -20.41 2.72
C LEU A 22 0.18 -20.29 3.98
N ILE A 23 1.31 -20.99 4.00
CA ILE A 23 2.17 -21.08 5.18
C ILE A 23 3.32 -20.09 5.13
N SER A 24 3.90 -19.83 6.31
CA SER A 24 5.08 -18.99 6.44
C SER A 24 6.37 -19.72 6.06
N TYR A 25 7.44 -18.96 5.81
CA TYR A 25 8.77 -19.51 5.51
C TYR A 25 9.35 -20.35 6.67
N TYR A 26 8.99 -20.05 7.91
CA TYR A 26 9.33 -20.86 9.08
C TYR A 26 8.86 -22.32 8.92
N ASN A 27 7.76 -22.52 8.19
CA ASN A 27 7.16 -23.83 7.95
C ASN A 27 7.41 -24.34 6.52
N ALA A 28 8.33 -23.74 5.75
CA ALA A 28 8.56 -24.07 4.34
C ALA A 28 8.84 -25.56 4.05
N ARG A 29 9.24 -26.35 5.05
CA ARG A 29 9.39 -27.81 4.92
C ARG A 29 8.07 -28.56 4.75
N LEU A 30 6.95 -27.95 5.15
CA LEU A 30 5.62 -28.56 5.15
C LEU A 30 4.85 -28.36 3.83
N SER A 31 5.28 -27.43 2.97
CA SER A 31 4.62 -27.13 1.70
C SER A 31 5.60 -26.55 0.70
N GLN A 32 5.49 -26.96 -0.56
CA GLN A 32 6.20 -26.30 -1.66
C GLN A 32 5.70 -24.88 -1.94
N TYR A 33 4.52 -24.52 -1.43
CA TYR A 33 3.93 -23.18 -1.56
C TYR A 33 3.93 -22.48 -0.20
N PHE A 34 4.78 -21.47 -0.07
CA PHE A 34 4.93 -20.64 1.12
C PHE A 34 5.31 -19.21 0.72
N VAL A 35 5.05 -18.24 1.59
CA VAL A 35 5.54 -16.86 1.41
C VAL A 35 6.93 -16.79 2.03
N ASN A 36 7.94 -16.49 1.22
CA ASN A 36 9.30 -16.29 1.72
C ASN A 36 9.46 -14.88 2.33
N ASP A 37 10.51 -14.68 3.11
CA ASP A 37 10.85 -13.41 3.78
C ASP A 37 11.77 -12.52 2.94
N ARG A 38 12.11 -12.93 1.72
CA ARG A 38 13.11 -12.25 0.89
C ARG A 38 12.45 -11.14 0.07
N ILE A 39 12.68 -9.91 0.50
CA ILE A 39 12.31 -8.72 -0.25
C ILE A 39 13.54 -8.02 -0.82
N THR A 40 13.41 -7.45 -2.03
CA THR A 40 14.44 -6.58 -2.62
C THR A 40 13.95 -5.14 -2.57
N LYS A 41 14.51 -4.32 -1.69
CA LYS A 41 14.10 -2.91 -1.55
C LYS A 41 14.53 -2.08 -2.76
N LEU A 42 13.64 -1.20 -3.20
CA LEU A 42 13.86 -0.25 -4.30
C LEU A 42 14.10 1.15 -3.75
N LYS A 43 14.92 1.94 -4.45
CA LYS A 43 15.14 3.37 -4.12
C LYS A 43 13.93 4.21 -4.53
N SER A 44 13.40 3.96 -5.71
CA SER A 44 12.28 4.67 -6.32
C SER A 44 11.56 3.78 -7.34
N ILE A 45 10.38 4.19 -7.76
CA ILE A 45 9.68 3.65 -8.92
C ILE A 45 9.02 4.77 -9.71
N ASP A 46 9.08 4.69 -11.04
CA ASP A 46 8.34 5.58 -11.93
C ASP A 46 7.06 4.89 -12.39
N LEU A 47 5.91 5.50 -12.13
CA LEU A 47 4.60 5.04 -12.55
C LEU A 47 3.89 6.19 -13.25
N LEU A 48 3.55 6.00 -14.52
CA LEU A 48 2.79 6.97 -15.32
C LEU A 48 3.39 8.40 -15.27
N GLY A 49 4.72 8.51 -15.38
CA GLY A 49 5.42 9.80 -15.35
C GLY A 49 5.58 10.42 -13.96
N GLN A 50 5.22 9.69 -12.90
CA GLN A 50 5.38 10.11 -11.53
C GLN A 50 6.37 9.20 -10.80
N THR A 51 7.37 9.82 -10.16
CA THR A 51 8.34 9.10 -9.34
C THR A 51 7.83 8.99 -7.91
N TYR A 52 7.83 7.78 -7.38
CA TYR A 52 7.50 7.45 -5.99
C TYR A 52 8.75 6.96 -5.26
N ILE A 53 8.87 7.34 -3.99
CA ILE A 53 10.05 7.08 -3.15
C ILE A 53 9.63 6.68 -1.73
N GLY A 54 10.48 5.92 -1.04
CA GLY A 54 10.27 5.58 0.37
C GLY A 54 10.64 6.70 1.35
N ASN A 55 10.23 6.55 2.60
CA ASN A 55 10.42 7.46 3.74
C ASN A 55 11.88 7.60 4.22
N ASN A 56 12.87 7.13 3.44
CA ASN A 56 14.26 7.56 3.64
C ASN A 56 14.44 9.08 3.41
N SER A 57 13.36 9.76 2.99
CA SER A 57 13.26 11.21 2.91
C SER A 57 11.82 11.66 3.20
N SER A 58 11.50 11.82 4.49
CA SER A 58 10.21 12.36 4.94
C SER A 58 9.89 13.69 4.24
N GLY A 59 8.63 13.85 3.83
CA GLY A 59 8.13 15.09 3.22
C GLY A 59 8.61 15.39 1.79
N LYS A 60 9.36 14.49 1.13
CA LYS A 60 9.73 14.69 -0.27
C LYS A 60 8.60 14.27 -1.21
N ARG A 61 8.50 15.00 -2.33
CA ARG A 61 7.67 14.67 -3.50
C ARG A 61 7.83 13.18 -3.84
N GLY A 62 6.71 12.47 -3.92
CA GLY A 62 6.62 11.04 -4.26
C GLY A 62 6.54 10.10 -3.06
N SER A 63 6.60 10.59 -1.82
CA SER A 63 6.52 9.75 -0.61
C SER A 63 5.11 9.61 -0.03
N LEU A 64 4.19 10.52 -0.35
CA LEU A 64 2.81 10.53 0.13
C LEU A 64 1.88 10.17 -1.01
N VAL A 65 0.95 9.26 -0.73
CA VAL A 65 0.07 8.70 -1.74
C VAL A 65 -1.35 8.52 -1.23
N GLN A 66 -2.27 8.46 -2.19
CA GLN A 66 -3.63 8.00 -1.96
C GLN A 66 -3.88 6.68 -2.68
N ALA A 67 -4.66 5.80 -2.05
CA ALA A 67 -5.13 4.56 -2.66
C ALA A 67 -6.61 4.31 -2.34
N PHE A 68 -7.31 3.70 -3.30
CA PHE A 68 -8.70 3.29 -3.11
C PHE A 68 -8.76 1.91 -2.47
N PHE A 69 -9.48 1.83 -1.37
CA PHE A 69 -9.88 0.56 -0.77
C PHE A 69 -11.38 0.37 -0.92
N ARG A 70 -11.76 -0.81 -1.37
CA ARG A 70 -13.15 -1.20 -1.54
C ARG A 70 -13.62 -1.80 -0.22
N SER A 71 -14.76 -1.33 0.28
CA SER A 71 -15.40 -1.90 1.46
C SER A 71 -15.78 -3.36 1.22
N SER A 72 -15.87 -4.13 2.30
CA SER A 72 -16.23 -5.55 2.29
C SER A 72 -17.58 -5.82 1.61
N ASN A 73 -18.50 -4.84 1.64
CA ASN A 73 -19.80 -4.93 0.98
C ASN A 73 -19.76 -4.59 -0.53
N GLY A 74 -18.59 -4.21 -1.06
CA GLY A 74 -18.35 -3.90 -2.47
C GLY A 74 -19.00 -2.62 -3.01
N ARG A 75 -19.84 -1.96 -2.21
CA ARG A 75 -20.69 -0.82 -2.59
C ARG A 75 -20.01 0.53 -2.39
N THR A 76 -19.12 0.63 -1.41
CA THR A 76 -18.40 1.88 -1.12
C THR A 76 -16.90 1.68 -1.33
N SER A 77 -16.27 2.70 -1.90
CA SER A 77 -14.81 2.82 -1.98
C SER A 77 -14.40 4.05 -1.19
N SER A 78 -13.42 3.88 -0.31
CA SER A 78 -12.85 4.97 0.48
C SER A 78 -11.43 5.24 0.00
N LEU A 79 -11.08 6.53 -0.06
CA LEU A 79 -9.75 6.99 -0.41
C LEU A 79 -8.95 7.12 0.88
N TYR A 80 -7.81 6.44 0.96
CA TYR A 80 -6.93 6.49 2.11
C TYR A 80 -5.64 7.19 1.72
N THR A 81 -5.18 8.08 2.60
CA THR A 81 -3.90 8.76 2.45
C THR A 81 -2.87 8.07 3.34
N GLY A 82 -1.68 7.83 2.80
CA GLY A 82 -0.60 7.19 3.53
C GLY A 82 0.77 7.61 3.04
N GLN A 83 1.77 7.28 3.85
CA GLN A 83 3.17 7.52 3.55
C GLN A 83 3.88 6.21 3.20
N ILE A 84 4.52 6.17 2.03
CA ILE A 84 5.36 5.05 1.61
C ILE A 84 6.60 5.04 2.52
N GLN A 85 6.76 3.98 3.30
CA GLN A 85 7.98 3.77 4.09
C GLN A 85 9.11 3.25 3.22
N TYR A 86 8.82 2.26 2.37
CA TYR A 86 9.76 1.77 1.37
C TYR A 86 9.04 1.01 0.26
N LEU A 87 9.72 0.89 -0.87
CA LEU A 87 9.28 0.12 -2.04
C LEU A 87 10.07 -1.19 -2.09
N PHE A 88 9.46 -2.27 -2.56
CA PHE A 88 10.16 -3.55 -2.68
C PHE A 88 9.59 -4.47 -3.75
N ILE A 89 10.44 -5.35 -4.26
CA ILE A 89 10.06 -6.49 -5.10
C ILE A 89 10.00 -7.73 -4.21
N HIS A 90 8.95 -8.53 -4.39
CA HIS A 90 8.83 -9.84 -3.79
C HIS A 90 8.41 -10.86 -4.83
N SER A 91 9.06 -12.02 -4.79
CA SER A 91 8.84 -13.09 -5.74
C SER A 91 7.99 -14.18 -5.08
N PHE A 92 6.87 -14.55 -5.68
CA PHE A 92 5.92 -15.52 -5.14
C PHE A 92 5.60 -16.61 -6.15
N THR A 93 5.56 -17.86 -5.70
CA THR A 93 5.20 -19.00 -6.55
C THR A 93 3.78 -19.43 -6.22
N LEU A 94 2.88 -19.22 -7.17
CA LEU A 94 1.48 -19.62 -7.05
C LEU A 94 1.32 -21.14 -7.14
N PRO A 95 0.44 -21.74 -6.33
CA PRO A 95 -0.01 -23.10 -6.59
C PRO A 95 -0.79 -23.18 -7.90
N PRO A 96 -0.71 -24.32 -8.61
CA PRO A 96 -1.51 -24.57 -9.79
C PRO A 96 -2.99 -24.59 -9.38
N HIS A 97 -3.75 -23.61 -9.86
CA HIS A 97 -5.19 -23.54 -9.66
C HIS A 97 -5.90 -24.24 -10.84
N PRO A 98 -6.98 -25.02 -10.62
CA PRO A 98 -7.64 -25.80 -11.68
C PRO A 98 -8.13 -24.97 -12.88
N ASN A 99 -8.43 -23.68 -12.67
CA ASN A 99 -8.83 -22.74 -13.73
C ASN A 99 -7.65 -22.05 -14.45
N HIS A 100 -6.41 -22.22 -13.97
CA HIS A 100 -5.20 -21.66 -14.55
C HIS A 100 -4.30 -22.79 -15.05
N ARG A 101 -4.75 -23.47 -16.12
CA ARG A 101 -4.07 -24.62 -16.76
C ARG A 101 -2.68 -24.30 -17.39
N ALA A 102 -2.21 -23.05 -17.32
CA ALA A 102 -0.95 -22.60 -17.90
C ALA A 102 0.10 -22.14 -16.87
N SER A 103 -0.03 -22.44 -15.57
CA SER A 103 0.98 -22.05 -14.58
C SER A 103 2.07 -23.11 -14.44
N THR A 104 2.94 -23.20 -15.44
CA THR A 104 4.23 -23.88 -15.34
C THR A 104 5.17 -23.05 -14.48
N LEU A 105 5.30 -23.37 -13.18
CA LEU A 105 6.42 -22.95 -12.30
C LEU A 105 6.94 -21.50 -12.48
N HIS A 106 6.10 -20.53 -12.83
CA HIS A 106 6.51 -19.16 -13.02
C HIS A 106 6.45 -18.48 -11.65
N GLN A 107 7.61 -18.03 -11.20
CA GLN A 107 7.70 -17.22 -9.99
C GLN A 107 7.30 -15.80 -10.37
N ASP A 108 6.10 -15.39 -9.95
CA ASP A 108 5.59 -14.07 -10.23
C ASP A 108 6.35 -13.05 -9.38
N GLN A 109 6.87 -12.01 -10.03
CA GLN A 109 7.47 -10.88 -9.34
C GLN A 109 6.43 -9.80 -9.16
N HIS A 110 6.23 -9.39 -7.91
CA HIS A 110 5.33 -8.33 -7.54
C HIS A 110 6.12 -7.15 -7.00
N VAL A 111 5.70 -5.95 -7.39
CA VAL A 111 6.25 -4.70 -6.85
C VAL A 111 5.23 -4.10 -5.88
N PHE A 112 5.67 -3.86 -4.65
CA PHE A 112 4.85 -3.35 -3.56
C PHE A 112 5.44 -2.06 -2.98
N ALA A 113 4.55 -1.30 -2.35
CA ALA A 113 4.86 -0.26 -1.40
C ALA A 113 4.43 -0.72 0.00
N TYR A 114 5.31 -0.60 0.98
CA TYR A 114 4.92 -0.64 2.39
C TYR A 114 4.47 0.77 2.79
N ILE A 115 3.20 0.91 3.17
CA ILE A 115 2.56 2.19 3.45
C ILE A 115 2.03 2.19 4.88
N ARG A 116 2.34 3.26 5.62
CA ARG A 116 1.64 3.57 6.86
C ARG A 116 0.52 4.55 6.55
N TRP A 117 -0.69 4.18 6.89
CA TRP A 117 -1.90 4.95 6.59
C TRP A 117 -2.15 5.97 7.70
N TYR A 118 -2.52 7.19 7.33
CA TYR A 118 -3.00 8.18 8.30
C TYR A 118 -4.42 7.85 8.74
N ASN A 119 -4.78 8.21 9.97
CA ASN A 119 -6.15 8.09 10.42
C ASN A 119 -7.02 9.10 9.67
N SER A 120 -8.04 8.61 8.96
CA SER A 120 -9.07 9.47 8.34
C SER A 120 -9.92 10.11 9.43
N THR A 121 -10.24 11.38 9.28
CA THR A 121 -11.35 11.99 10.02
C THR A 121 -12.66 11.71 9.29
N ASN A 122 -13.79 11.80 10.00
CA ASN A 122 -15.14 11.81 9.39
C ASN A 122 -15.50 13.20 8.84
N ASP A 123 -14.55 14.14 8.92
CA ASP A 123 -14.74 15.52 8.54
C ASP A 123 -14.74 15.60 7.00
N ASN A 124 -15.93 15.82 6.45
CA ASN A 124 -16.17 15.83 5.01
C ASN A 124 -16.38 17.25 4.49
N GLU A 125 -16.12 18.29 5.30
CA GLU A 125 -16.47 19.67 4.97
C GLU A 125 -15.86 20.16 3.64
N HIS A 126 -14.77 19.55 3.18
CA HIS A 126 -14.09 19.89 1.92
C HIS A 126 -13.95 18.74 0.91
N ARG A 127 -14.73 17.66 1.06
CA ARG A 127 -14.66 16.51 0.12
C ARG A 127 -14.94 16.92 -1.33
N ASP A 128 -15.86 17.85 -1.53
CA ASP A 128 -16.26 18.32 -2.85
C ASP A 128 -15.17 19.18 -3.51
N GLU A 129 -14.27 19.77 -2.72
CA GLU A 129 -13.08 20.49 -3.18
C GLU A 129 -11.89 19.55 -3.45
N GLY A 130 -12.06 18.25 -3.22
CA GLY A 130 -11.01 17.24 -3.38
C GLY A 130 -9.95 17.28 -2.27
N ILE A 131 -10.16 18.06 -1.22
CA ILE A 131 -9.26 18.16 -0.07
C ILE A 131 -9.72 17.15 0.99
N ALA A 132 -8.80 16.30 1.44
CA ALA A 132 -9.08 15.36 2.53
C ALA A 132 -8.38 15.82 3.82
N ILE A 133 -9.06 15.66 4.94
CA ILE A 133 -8.52 15.93 6.27
C ILE A 133 -8.11 14.60 6.91
N CYS A 134 -6.89 14.54 7.41
CA CYS A 134 -6.34 13.39 8.13
C CYS A 134 -5.76 13.83 9.47
N LEU A 135 -5.72 12.92 10.44
CA LEU A 135 -4.93 13.11 11.64
C LEU A 135 -3.44 12.84 11.33
N PRO A 136 -2.50 13.52 12.01
CA PRO A 136 -1.08 13.33 11.77
C PRO A 136 -0.57 11.95 12.22
N GLU A 137 -1.32 11.23 13.07
CA GLU A 137 -0.94 9.89 13.53
C GLU A 137 -1.27 8.79 12.50
N PHE A 138 -0.37 7.81 12.44
CA PHE A 138 -0.58 6.61 11.65
C PHE A 138 -1.52 5.62 12.34
N SER A 139 -2.39 5.00 11.56
CA SER A 139 -3.13 3.80 11.95
C SER A 139 -2.18 2.62 12.22
N ALA A 140 -2.69 1.61 12.92
CA ALA A 140 -1.97 0.36 13.13
C ALA A 140 -1.74 -0.38 11.79
N ASP A 141 -0.53 -0.90 11.62
CA ASP A 141 -0.13 -1.62 10.42
C ASP A 141 -0.88 -2.95 10.29
N ASN A 142 -1.32 -3.28 9.07
CA ASN A 142 -2.03 -4.52 8.75
C ASN A 142 -1.78 -4.92 7.29
N TYR A 143 -2.48 -5.93 6.76
CA TYR A 143 -2.25 -6.38 5.37
C TYR A 143 -2.51 -5.29 4.31
N HIS A 144 -3.32 -4.26 4.59
CA HIS A 144 -3.49 -3.09 3.72
C HIS A 144 -2.25 -2.19 3.68
N SER A 145 -1.31 -2.32 4.62
CA SER A 145 0.00 -1.66 4.56
C SER A 145 0.85 -2.20 3.40
N ILE A 146 0.53 -3.38 2.87
CA ILE A 146 1.15 -3.94 1.66
C ILE A 146 0.27 -3.58 0.46
N LEU A 147 0.71 -2.59 -0.31
CA LEU A 147 -0.02 -2.13 -1.48
C LEU A 147 0.75 -2.44 -2.77
N PRO A 148 0.16 -3.16 -3.74
CA PRO A 148 0.73 -3.25 -5.08
C PRO A 148 0.86 -1.86 -5.67
N VAL A 149 2.02 -1.53 -6.23
CA VAL A 149 2.30 -0.16 -6.70
C VAL A 149 1.31 0.32 -7.77
N HIS A 150 0.76 -0.60 -8.58
CA HIS A 150 -0.28 -0.28 -9.58
C HIS A 150 -1.63 0.14 -8.97
N ARG A 151 -1.82 -0.05 -7.66
CA ARG A 151 -3.01 0.40 -6.91
C ARG A 151 -2.83 1.79 -6.28
N ILE A 152 -1.65 2.39 -6.40
CA ILE A 152 -1.46 3.79 -6.03
C ILE A 152 -2.35 4.63 -6.95
N HIS A 153 -3.27 5.38 -6.34
CA HIS A 153 -4.19 6.21 -7.08
C HIS A 153 -3.56 7.55 -7.43
N LEU A 154 -3.08 8.31 -6.44
CA LEU A 154 -2.53 9.66 -6.64
C LEU A 154 -1.30 9.87 -5.75
N GLU A 155 -0.38 10.72 -6.19
CA GLU A 155 0.53 11.41 -5.28
C GLU A 155 -0.24 12.54 -4.57
N VAL A 156 0.12 12.83 -3.32
CA VAL A 156 -0.47 13.95 -2.59
C VAL A 156 0.60 14.85 -1.97
N ALA A 157 0.23 16.12 -1.78
CA ALA A 157 0.95 17.04 -0.91
C ALA A 157 0.16 17.19 0.40
N THR A 158 0.87 17.56 1.47
CA THR A 158 0.24 17.79 2.79
C THR A 158 0.58 19.17 3.31
N ALA A 159 -0.38 19.79 3.99
CA ALA A 159 -0.20 21.01 4.77
C ALA A 159 -0.70 20.78 6.19
N VAL A 160 -0.11 21.48 7.16
CA VAL A 160 -0.58 21.44 8.55
C VAL A 160 -1.57 22.58 8.73
N ASP A 161 -2.72 22.26 9.30
CA ASP A 161 -3.73 23.21 9.74
C ASP A 161 -3.88 23.09 11.26
N VAL A 162 -4.00 24.21 11.95
CA VAL A 162 -4.19 24.25 13.40
C VAL A 162 -5.51 24.93 13.66
N THR A 163 -6.45 24.18 14.21
CA THR A 163 -7.77 24.71 14.52
C THR A 163 -7.72 25.71 15.67
N ASP A 164 -8.78 26.50 15.85
CA ASP A 164 -8.95 27.41 16.99
C ASP A 164 -8.88 26.70 18.36
N MET A 165 -9.11 25.38 18.38
CA MET A 165 -8.99 24.51 19.55
C MET A 165 -7.56 23.97 19.78
N ASN A 166 -6.57 24.44 19.00
CA ASN A 166 -5.18 24.00 19.01
C ASN A 166 -5.00 22.50 18.70
N GLU A 167 -5.90 21.94 17.89
CA GLU A 167 -5.76 20.60 17.33
C GLU A 167 -5.07 20.68 15.96
N GLU A 168 -3.96 19.95 15.80
CA GLU A 168 -3.27 19.82 14.52
C GLU A 168 -4.00 18.84 13.60
N ARG A 169 -4.26 19.29 12.37
CA ARG A 169 -4.86 18.51 11.29
C ARG A 169 -3.93 18.53 10.09
N MET A 170 -3.97 17.45 9.33
CA MET A 170 -3.23 17.34 8.08
C MET A 170 -4.20 17.49 6.90
N LEU A 171 -4.06 18.59 6.16
CA LEU A 171 -4.72 18.79 4.87
C LEU A 171 -4.00 17.98 3.80
N VAL A 172 -4.74 17.23 3.01
CA VAL A 172 -4.24 16.40 1.92
C VAL A 172 -4.74 16.95 0.60
N ILE A 173 -3.80 17.33 -0.26
CA ILE A 173 -4.07 17.95 -1.55
C ILE A 173 -3.61 16.97 -2.65
N PRO A 174 -4.53 16.42 -3.46
CA PRO A 174 -4.17 15.52 -4.55
C PRO A 174 -3.36 16.23 -5.63
N MET A 175 -2.26 15.62 -6.07
CA MET A 175 -1.44 16.16 -7.16
C MET A 175 -2.01 15.72 -8.51
N PRO A 176 -1.99 16.60 -9.54
CA PRO A 176 -2.46 16.25 -10.87
C PRO A 176 -1.70 15.04 -11.43
N LYS A 177 -2.44 14.08 -11.99
CA LYS A 177 -1.82 13.01 -12.79
C LYS A 177 -1.25 13.62 -14.05
N LYS A 178 0.01 13.31 -14.32
CA LYS A 178 0.59 13.55 -15.65
C LYS A 178 0.00 12.52 -16.62
N TYR A 179 -0.99 12.95 -17.39
CA TYR A 179 -1.39 12.22 -18.59
C TYR A 179 -0.52 12.72 -19.74
N TYR A 180 0.34 11.85 -20.29
CA TYR A 180 0.96 12.15 -21.56
C TYR A 180 -0.11 12.02 -22.65
N ALA A 181 -0.28 13.08 -23.44
CA ALA A 181 -1.08 13.09 -24.66
C ALA A 181 -0.33 12.39 -25.80
#